data_AF-A0A2E5HJA0-F1
#
_entry.id   AF-A0A2E5HJA0-F1
#
_cell.length_a   1.000
_cell.length_b   1.000
_cell.length_c   1.000
_cell.angle_alpha   90.00
_cell.angle_beta   90.00
_cell.angle_gamma   90.00
#
_symmetry.space_group_name_H-M   'P 1'
#
loop_
_entity.id
_entity.type
_entity.pdbx_description
1 polymer ?
#
loop_
_entity_poly.entity_id
_entity_poly.type
_entity_poly.pdbx_seq_one_letter_code
_entity_poly.pdbx_strand_id
1 'polypeptide(L)'
;MTHLRLLLLTVALGLAWPLAPAEISAQPNKTAKERLKERRERIKERREANPGRSDRKDLLHERRSATRERREDLKERREEKQKLNAEERAAYRERLRAYREQRKARRERSRSERMERREAIKDACAKGKAENTAQAQQLMSAERAIHLKRLAQIDRLEVVALEEDKKNLLERAARLRTQELKRHTARMERINAVCADGAPTNPAETR
;
A
#
# COMPACT_ATOMS: atom_id res chain seq x y z
N MET A 1 14.74 50.09 11.12
CA MET A 1 14.02 51.30 10.67
C MET A 1 12.72 50.79 10.03
N THR A 2 11.72 50.39 10.85
CA THR A 2 10.51 51.18 11.21
C THR A 2 9.72 51.55 9.94
N HIS A 3 8.46 51.14 9.72
CA HIS A 3 7.21 51.50 10.41
C HIS A 3 6.14 50.44 10.00
N LEU A 4 5.27 49.82 10.82
CA LEU A 4 4.35 50.29 11.86
C LEU A 4 3.39 51.40 11.37
N ARG A 5 2.25 51.01 10.78
CA ARG A 5 1.02 51.82 10.77
C ARG A 5 -0.21 50.94 11.01
N LEU A 6 -0.68 51.07 12.24
CA LEU A 6 -1.98 50.73 12.80
C LEU A 6 -2.98 51.85 12.45
N LEU A 7 -4.29 51.52 12.41
CA LEU A 7 -5.52 52.35 12.61
C LEU A 7 -6.57 52.04 11.52
N LEU A 8 -7.61 51.22 11.81
CA LEU A 8 -8.89 51.57 12.44
C LEU A 8 -9.61 52.77 11.78
N LEU A 9 -10.74 52.51 11.10
CA LEU A 9 -11.96 53.29 11.32
C LEU A 9 -13.20 52.58 10.78
N THR A 10 -14.15 52.35 11.67
CA THR A 10 -15.55 51.97 11.48
C THR A 10 -16.40 53.14 10.96
N VAL A 11 -17.34 52.91 10.04
CA VAL A 11 -18.59 53.69 9.97
C VAL A 11 -19.75 52.77 9.54
N ALA A 12 -20.82 52.80 10.33
CA ALA A 12 -22.08 52.10 10.17
C ALA A 12 -23.09 52.94 9.36
N LEU A 13 -24.00 52.27 8.63
CA LEU A 13 -25.33 52.70 8.15
C LEU A 13 -25.91 51.46 7.45
N GLY A 14 -27.04 50.83 7.77
CA GLY A 14 -28.30 51.35 8.27
C GLY A 14 -29.37 51.16 7.18
N LEU A 15 -30.40 50.35 7.46
CA LEU A 15 -31.80 50.40 6.99
C LEU A 15 -32.39 49.18 6.27
N ALA A 16 -33.66 48.96 6.66
CA ALA A 16 -34.78 48.34 5.94
C ALA A 16 -35.04 46.83 6.13
N TRP A 17 -35.93 46.59 7.10
CA TRP A 17 -36.88 45.48 7.17
C TRP A 17 -37.71 45.33 5.87
N PRO A 18 -38.29 44.15 5.59
CA PRO A 18 -39.66 43.94 6.06
C PRO A 18 -39.96 42.55 6.65
N LEU A 19 -40.99 42.56 7.50
CA LEU A 19 -41.74 41.43 8.02
C LEU A 19 -42.28 40.53 6.90
N ALA A 20 -42.23 39.21 7.13
CA ALA A 20 -43.33 38.31 6.78
C ALA A 20 -43.37 37.13 7.79
N PRO A 21 -44.56 36.73 8.27
CA PRO A 21 -44.74 35.67 9.26
C PRO A 21 -44.96 34.31 8.58
N ALA A 22 -44.35 33.24 9.10
CA ALA A 22 -44.77 31.88 8.81
C ALA A 22 -44.30 30.93 9.94
N GLU A 23 -45.25 30.59 10.80
CA GLU A 23 -45.46 29.27 11.41
C GLU A 23 -44.20 28.47 11.79
N ILE A 24 -43.67 28.77 12.97
CA ILE A 24 -42.87 27.78 13.71
C ILE A 24 -43.86 26.77 14.29
N SER A 25 -44.10 25.70 13.54
CA SER A 25 -44.82 24.54 14.05
C SER A 25 -44.11 24.01 15.30
N ALA A 26 -44.92 23.77 16.32
CA ALA A 26 -44.49 23.29 17.62
C ALA A 26 -43.69 21.98 17.48
N GLN A 27 -42.39 22.02 17.72
CA GLN A 27 -41.65 20.82 18.10
C GLN A 27 -41.70 20.66 19.62
N PRO A 28 -42.02 19.47 20.15
CA PRO A 28 -42.08 19.23 21.58
C PRO A 28 -40.67 19.39 22.18
N ASN A 29 -40.52 20.37 23.07
CA ASN A 29 -39.27 20.68 23.75
C ASN A 29 -38.90 19.57 24.76
N LYS A 30 -38.25 18.51 24.29
CA LYS A 30 -37.54 17.56 25.16
C LYS A 30 -36.54 18.34 26.01
N THR A 31 -36.59 18.13 27.32
CA THR A 31 -35.73 18.83 28.28
C THR A 31 -34.25 18.50 28.01
N ALA A 32 -33.32 19.39 28.38
CA ALA A 32 -31.89 19.17 28.16
C ALA A 32 -31.37 17.84 28.75
N LYS A 33 -31.99 17.36 29.83
CA LYS A 33 -31.70 16.06 30.45
C LYS A 33 -32.14 14.87 29.59
N GLU A 34 -33.29 14.97 28.91
CA GLU A 34 -33.77 13.94 27.98
C GLU A 34 -32.91 13.86 26.72
N ARG A 35 -32.48 15.01 26.17
CA ARG A 35 -31.54 15.04 25.04
C ARG A 35 -30.19 14.38 25.40
N LEU A 36 -29.74 14.53 26.64
CA LEU A 36 -28.52 13.90 27.15
C LEU A 36 -28.67 12.39 27.36
N LYS A 37 -29.82 11.93 27.86
CA LYS A 37 -30.14 10.49 27.96
C LYS A 37 -30.24 9.86 26.58
N GLU A 38 -30.97 10.48 25.65
CA GLU A 38 -31.12 10.00 24.28
C GLU A 38 -29.77 9.96 23.55
N ARG A 39 -28.88 10.94 23.79
CA ARG A 39 -27.51 10.93 23.25
C ARG A 39 -26.65 9.83 23.86
N ARG A 40 -26.80 9.53 25.16
CA ARG A 40 -26.08 8.41 25.82
C ARG A 40 -26.56 7.05 25.31
N GLU A 41 -27.86 6.90 25.09
CA GLU A 41 -28.46 5.68 24.54
C GLU A 41 -28.03 5.48 23.08
N ARG A 42 -28.12 6.51 22.22
CA ARG A 42 -27.60 6.42 20.84
C ARG A 42 -26.11 6.11 20.76
N ILE A 43 -25.31 6.57 21.74
CA ILE A 43 -23.88 6.24 21.83
C ILE A 43 -23.66 4.79 22.31
N LYS A 44 -24.49 4.28 23.24
CA LYS A 44 -24.47 2.87 23.64
C LYS A 44 -24.89 1.96 22.50
N GLU A 45 -26.00 2.27 21.84
CA GLU A 45 -26.48 1.57 20.64
C GLU A 45 -25.42 1.56 19.54
N ARG A 46 -24.79 2.71 19.23
CA ARG A 46 -23.68 2.76 18.26
C ARG A 46 -22.43 1.99 18.69
N ARG A 47 -22.23 1.76 20.00
CA ARG A 47 -21.12 0.98 20.52
C ARG A 47 -21.40 -0.51 20.45
N GLU A 48 -22.63 -0.93 20.69
CA GLU A 48 -23.10 -2.31 20.62
C GLU A 48 -23.32 -2.75 19.16
N ALA A 49 -23.81 -1.85 18.28
CA ALA A 49 -24.00 -2.10 16.85
C ALA A 49 -22.70 -2.13 16.03
N ASN A 50 -21.53 -1.92 16.64
CA ASN A 50 -20.25 -1.93 15.93
C ASN A 50 -19.30 -2.99 16.55
N PRO A 51 -19.57 -4.28 16.30
CA PRO A 51 -18.80 -5.40 16.86
C PRO A 51 -17.30 -5.32 16.50
N GLY A 52 -16.94 -4.69 15.38
CA GLY A 52 -15.55 -4.49 14.98
C GLY A 52 -14.73 -3.56 15.90
N ARG A 53 -15.30 -2.94 16.93
CA ARG A 53 -14.57 -2.05 17.85
C ARG A 53 -13.88 -2.80 19.00
N SER A 54 -14.44 -3.90 19.51
CA SER A 54 -13.71 -4.79 20.44
C SER A 54 -12.61 -5.51 19.68
N ASP A 55 -12.94 -6.10 18.53
CA ASP A 55 -11.99 -6.85 17.71
C ASP A 55 -10.81 -5.97 17.27
N ARG A 56 -11.07 -4.70 16.93
CA ARG A 56 -10.00 -3.74 16.61
C ARG A 56 -9.16 -3.34 17.83
N LYS A 57 -9.74 -3.29 19.03
CA LYS A 57 -8.96 -3.05 20.26
C LYS A 57 -8.09 -4.25 20.59
N ASP A 58 -8.61 -5.45 20.41
CA ASP A 58 -7.89 -6.69 20.69
C ASP A 58 -6.74 -6.88 19.70
N LEU A 59 -6.97 -6.64 18.40
CA LEU A 59 -5.92 -6.59 17.38
C LEU A 59 -4.84 -5.52 17.67
N LEU A 60 -5.23 -4.36 18.22
CA LEU A 60 -4.28 -3.33 18.61
C LEU A 60 -3.49 -3.75 19.86
N HIS A 61 -4.10 -4.49 20.77
CA HIS A 61 -3.45 -5.00 21.98
C HIS A 61 -2.43 -6.09 21.61
N GLU A 62 -2.83 -7.08 20.79
CA GLU A 62 -1.93 -8.11 20.26
C GLU A 62 -0.76 -7.52 19.48
N ARG A 63 -1.01 -6.50 18.65
CA ARG A 63 0.06 -5.83 17.92
C ARG A 63 1.02 -5.11 18.87
N ARG A 64 0.52 -4.52 19.95
CA ARG A 64 1.36 -3.83 20.96
C ARG A 64 2.16 -4.82 21.80
N SER A 65 1.57 -5.93 22.22
CA SER A 65 2.29 -6.99 22.95
C SER A 65 3.38 -7.60 22.07
N ALA A 66 3.07 -7.98 20.82
CA ALA A 66 4.06 -8.51 19.88
C ALA A 66 5.20 -7.51 19.59
N THR A 67 4.90 -6.21 19.56
CA THR A 67 5.93 -5.18 19.38
C THR A 67 6.80 -5.03 20.63
N ARG A 68 6.22 -5.20 21.82
CA ARG A 68 6.92 -5.15 23.10
C ARG A 68 7.84 -6.36 23.27
N GLU A 69 7.35 -7.56 23.02
CA GLU A 69 8.14 -8.80 23.02
C GLU A 69 9.32 -8.70 22.06
N ARG A 70 9.11 -8.19 20.83
CA ARG A 70 10.22 -7.95 19.89
C ARG A 70 11.24 -6.93 20.40
N ARG A 71 10.81 -5.91 21.13
CA ARG A 71 11.74 -4.91 21.70
C ARG A 71 12.54 -5.51 22.85
N GLU A 72 11.92 -6.35 23.66
CA GLU A 72 12.57 -7.06 24.77
C GLU A 72 13.58 -8.08 24.23
N ASP A 73 13.22 -8.93 23.25
CA ASP A 73 14.14 -9.86 22.57
C ASP A 73 15.31 -9.12 21.88
N LEU A 74 15.05 -7.97 21.23
CA LEU A 74 16.12 -7.14 20.67
C LEU A 74 17.04 -6.53 21.73
N LYS A 75 16.53 -6.25 22.93
CA LYS A 75 17.31 -5.70 24.04
C LYS A 75 18.19 -6.80 24.65
N GLU A 76 17.62 -7.97 24.91
CA GLU A 76 18.36 -9.15 25.40
C GLU A 76 19.49 -9.52 24.44
N ARG A 77 19.21 -9.62 23.13
CA ARG A 77 20.25 -9.87 22.12
C ARG A 77 21.34 -8.80 22.06
N ARG A 78 21.04 -7.55 22.41
CA ARG A 78 22.04 -6.47 22.47
C ARG A 78 22.91 -6.62 23.71
N GLU A 79 22.31 -6.97 24.85
CA GLU A 79 23.01 -7.22 26.10
C GLU A 79 23.89 -8.47 26.01
N GLU A 80 23.43 -9.56 25.39
CA GLU A 80 24.25 -10.73 25.06
C GLU A 80 25.43 -10.37 24.15
N LYS A 81 25.20 -9.54 23.13
CA LYS A 81 26.29 -9.03 22.27
C LYS A 81 27.28 -8.14 23.03
N GLN A 82 26.83 -7.47 24.09
CA GLN A 82 27.70 -6.73 25.01
C GLN A 82 28.40 -7.64 26.03
N LYS A 83 27.98 -8.89 26.20
CA LYS A 83 28.73 -9.87 27.02
C LYS A 83 29.80 -10.61 26.22
N LEU A 84 29.78 -10.53 24.88
CA LEU A 84 30.83 -11.10 24.02
C LEU A 84 32.20 -10.50 24.31
N ASN A 85 33.22 -11.34 24.31
CA ASN A 85 34.62 -10.95 24.44
C ASN A 85 35.07 -10.10 23.24
N ALA A 86 36.14 -9.32 23.40
CA ALA A 86 36.63 -8.40 22.36
C ALA A 86 36.92 -9.13 21.03
N GLU A 87 37.49 -10.33 21.10
CA GLU A 87 37.78 -11.18 19.95
C GLU A 87 36.53 -11.69 19.24
N GLU A 88 35.52 -12.15 20.00
CA GLU A 88 34.24 -12.60 19.44
C GLU A 88 33.47 -11.46 18.77
N ARG A 89 33.53 -10.25 19.36
CA ARG A 89 32.96 -9.04 18.74
C ARG A 89 33.69 -8.67 17.45
N ALA A 90 35.01 -8.82 17.41
CA ALA A 90 35.80 -8.56 16.20
C ALA A 90 35.46 -9.59 15.10
N ALA A 91 35.44 -10.88 15.43
CA ALA A 91 35.04 -11.95 14.52
C ALA A 91 33.60 -11.76 13.99
N TYR A 92 32.68 -11.32 14.86
CA TYR A 92 31.31 -11.00 14.46
C TYR A 92 31.25 -9.82 13.48
N ARG A 93 32.05 -8.76 13.70
CA ARG A 93 32.14 -7.61 12.80
C ARG A 93 32.72 -8.00 11.43
N GLU A 94 33.78 -8.81 11.42
CA GLU A 94 34.38 -9.39 10.21
C GLU A 94 33.35 -10.19 9.41
N ARG A 95 32.63 -11.12 10.05
CA ARG A 95 31.52 -11.87 9.41
C ARG A 95 30.45 -10.94 8.84
N LEU A 96 30.09 -9.87 9.56
CA LEU A 96 29.09 -8.90 9.10
C LEU A 96 29.57 -8.12 7.86
N ARG A 97 30.86 -7.77 7.81
CA ARG A 97 31.49 -7.13 6.64
C ARG A 97 31.49 -8.08 5.44
N ALA A 98 31.97 -9.31 5.62
CA ALA A 98 31.97 -10.32 4.57
C ALA A 98 30.56 -10.57 4.00
N TYR A 99 29.55 -10.69 4.86
CA TYR A 99 28.16 -10.82 4.44
C TYR A 99 27.65 -9.62 3.62
N ARG A 100 28.02 -8.39 4.02
CA ARG A 100 27.66 -7.17 3.29
C ARG A 100 28.31 -7.14 1.91
N GLU A 101 29.59 -7.47 1.80
CA GLU A 101 30.31 -7.52 0.53
C GLU A 101 29.75 -8.61 -0.39
N GLN A 102 29.47 -9.81 0.13
CA GLN A 102 28.81 -10.87 -0.64
C GLN A 102 27.44 -10.43 -1.17
N ARG A 103 26.67 -9.69 -0.35
CA ARG A 103 25.37 -9.14 -0.76
C ARG A 103 25.50 -8.05 -1.83
N LYS A 104 26.52 -7.20 -1.76
CA LYS A 104 26.82 -6.20 -2.81
C LYS A 104 27.22 -6.89 -4.11
N ALA A 105 28.17 -7.82 -4.07
CA ALA A 105 28.62 -8.59 -5.23
C ALA A 105 27.47 -9.35 -5.91
N ARG A 106 26.51 -9.89 -5.13
CA ARG A 106 25.30 -10.52 -5.70
C ARG A 106 24.40 -9.50 -6.42
N ARG A 107 24.25 -8.30 -5.86
CA ARG A 107 23.45 -7.23 -6.49
C ARG A 107 24.11 -6.72 -7.76
N GLU A 108 25.44 -6.57 -7.76
CA GLU A 108 26.21 -6.16 -8.93
C GLU A 108 26.13 -7.20 -10.05
N ARG A 109 26.34 -8.49 -9.75
CA ARG A 109 26.12 -9.56 -10.73
C ARG A 109 24.71 -9.56 -11.30
N SER A 110 23.69 -9.45 -10.44
CA SER A 110 22.31 -9.37 -10.92
C SER A 110 22.05 -8.12 -11.76
N ARG A 111 22.77 -7.03 -11.51
CA ARG A 111 22.67 -5.79 -12.30
C ARG A 111 23.38 -5.95 -13.65
N SER A 112 24.57 -6.51 -13.69
CA SER A 112 25.30 -6.77 -14.95
C SER A 112 24.53 -7.73 -15.85
N GLU A 113 24.05 -8.85 -15.31
CA GLU A 113 23.21 -9.81 -16.04
C GLU A 113 21.94 -9.16 -16.63
N ARG A 114 21.34 -8.20 -15.92
CA ARG A 114 20.19 -7.45 -16.41
C ARG A 114 20.56 -6.49 -17.54
N MET A 115 21.75 -5.90 -17.50
CA MET A 115 22.24 -5.01 -18.55
C MET A 115 22.59 -5.80 -19.80
N GLU A 116 23.34 -6.90 -19.67
CA GLU A 116 23.67 -7.81 -20.79
C GLU A 116 22.40 -8.34 -21.46
N ARG A 117 21.39 -8.77 -20.69
CA ARG A 117 20.10 -9.19 -21.27
C ARG A 117 19.41 -8.06 -22.02
N ARG A 118 19.50 -6.82 -21.54
CA ARG A 118 18.89 -5.66 -22.21
C ARG A 118 19.60 -5.35 -23.52
N GLU A 119 20.93 -5.43 -23.54
CA GLU A 119 21.73 -5.22 -24.75
C GLU A 119 21.49 -6.33 -25.77
N ALA A 120 21.49 -7.59 -25.34
CA ALA A 120 21.15 -8.72 -26.21
C ALA A 120 19.74 -8.60 -26.82
N ILE A 121 18.76 -8.11 -26.05
CA ILE A 121 17.41 -7.84 -26.57
C ILE A 121 17.43 -6.68 -27.58
N LYS A 122 18.17 -5.58 -27.31
CA LYS A 122 18.30 -4.47 -28.26
C LYS A 122 18.94 -4.93 -29.58
N ASP A 123 20.00 -5.72 -29.52
CA ASP A 123 20.71 -6.22 -30.70
C ASP A 123 19.87 -7.21 -31.51
N ALA A 124 19.11 -8.08 -30.84
CA ALA A 124 18.12 -8.95 -31.48
C ALA A 124 17.00 -8.13 -32.14
N CYS A 125 16.52 -7.09 -31.46
CA CYS A 125 15.51 -6.18 -32.00
C CYS A 125 15.99 -5.48 -33.28
N ALA A 126 17.27 -5.08 -33.34
CA ALA A 126 17.87 -4.45 -34.51
C ALA A 126 18.05 -5.41 -35.71
N LYS A 127 18.18 -6.72 -35.47
CA LYS A 127 18.57 -7.71 -36.50
C LYS A 127 17.41 -8.38 -37.25
N GLY A 128 16.15 -8.25 -36.84
CA GLY A 128 15.05 -8.84 -37.62
C GLY A 128 13.63 -8.55 -37.15
N LYS A 129 12.86 -7.77 -37.93
CA LYS A 129 11.44 -7.50 -37.67
C LYS A 129 10.58 -8.79 -37.65
N ALA A 130 10.95 -9.84 -38.39
CA ALA A 130 10.18 -11.09 -38.50
C ALA A 130 10.46 -12.11 -37.37
N GLU A 131 11.70 -12.20 -36.87
CA GLU A 131 12.00 -13.03 -35.69
C GLU A 131 11.44 -12.40 -34.41
N ASN A 132 11.44 -11.06 -34.34
CA ASN A 132 10.84 -10.32 -33.24
C ASN A 132 9.34 -10.56 -33.11
N THR A 133 8.58 -10.65 -34.21
CA THR A 133 7.13 -10.92 -34.12
C THR A 133 6.84 -12.34 -33.63
N ALA A 134 7.62 -13.33 -34.05
CA ALA A 134 7.50 -14.71 -33.56
C ALA A 134 7.85 -14.80 -32.06
N GLN A 135 8.96 -14.18 -31.64
CA GLN A 135 9.38 -14.16 -30.24
C GLN A 135 8.40 -13.37 -29.36
N ALA A 136 7.85 -12.26 -29.87
CA ALA A 136 6.78 -11.51 -29.22
C ALA A 136 5.52 -12.33 -28.99
N GLN A 137 5.09 -13.06 -30.02
CA GLN A 137 3.94 -13.97 -29.93
C GLN A 137 4.18 -15.07 -28.89
N GLN A 138 5.39 -15.62 -28.82
CA GLN A 138 5.77 -16.58 -27.78
C GLN A 138 5.76 -15.95 -26.37
N LEU A 139 6.26 -14.73 -26.21
CA LEU A 139 6.22 -14.03 -24.92
C LEU A 139 4.80 -13.67 -24.49
N MET A 140 3.95 -13.23 -25.43
CA MET A 140 2.54 -12.97 -25.18
C MET A 140 1.78 -14.25 -24.80
N SER A 141 2.01 -15.36 -25.51
CA SER A 141 1.35 -16.63 -25.20
C SER A 141 1.80 -17.18 -23.84
N ALA A 142 3.10 -17.08 -23.53
CA ALA A 142 3.64 -17.45 -22.23
C ALA A 142 3.03 -16.58 -21.10
N GLU A 143 2.94 -15.27 -21.28
CA GLU A 143 2.33 -14.38 -20.28
C GLU A 143 0.83 -14.67 -20.10
N ARG A 144 0.08 -14.95 -21.18
CA ARG A 144 -1.32 -15.39 -21.10
C ARG A 144 -1.45 -16.69 -20.32
N ALA A 145 -0.57 -17.68 -20.57
CA ALA A 145 -0.59 -18.94 -19.83
C ALA A 145 -0.31 -18.75 -18.33
N ILE A 146 0.63 -17.88 -17.99
CA ILE A 146 0.93 -17.51 -16.59
C ILE A 146 -0.26 -16.81 -15.95
N HIS A 147 -0.86 -15.85 -16.65
CA HIS A 147 -2.03 -15.11 -16.18
C HIS A 147 -3.20 -16.05 -15.87
N LEU A 148 -3.53 -16.95 -16.79
CA LEU A 148 -4.59 -17.95 -16.60
C LEU A 148 -4.32 -18.87 -15.41
N LYS A 149 -3.08 -19.34 -15.24
CA LYS A 149 -2.70 -20.16 -14.08
C LYS A 149 -2.91 -19.42 -12.76
N ARG A 150 -2.56 -18.13 -12.71
CA ARG A 150 -2.75 -17.31 -11.50
C ARG A 150 -4.21 -17.00 -11.24
N LEU A 151 -5.02 -16.74 -12.27
CA LEU A 151 -6.47 -16.60 -12.13
C LEU A 151 -7.08 -17.88 -11.56
N ALA A 152 -6.75 -19.04 -12.12
CA ALA A 152 -7.25 -20.32 -11.60
C ALA A 152 -6.87 -20.57 -10.13
N GLN A 153 -5.69 -20.12 -9.68
CA GLN A 153 -5.32 -20.17 -8.26
C GLN A 153 -6.14 -19.21 -7.39
N ILE A 154 -6.44 -18.02 -7.89
CA ILE A 154 -7.29 -17.04 -7.21
C ILE A 154 -8.73 -17.56 -7.13
N ASP A 155 -9.24 -18.18 -8.20
CA ASP A 155 -10.59 -18.76 -8.24
C ASP A 155 -10.72 -19.90 -7.22
N ARG A 156 -9.71 -20.76 -7.09
CA ARG A 156 -9.67 -21.79 -6.04
C ARG A 156 -9.69 -21.17 -4.63
N LEU A 157 -8.97 -20.08 -4.41
CA LEU A 157 -9.00 -19.36 -3.14
C LEU A 157 -10.37 -18.75 -2.86
N GLU A 158 -11.06 -18.25 -3.90
CA GLU A 158 -12.41 -17.72 -3.80
C GLU A 158 -13.42 -18.80 -3.42
N VAL A 159 -13.35 -19.98 -4.07
CA VAL A 159 -14.18 -21.14 -3.72
C VAL A 159 -14.00 -21.55 -2.27
N VAL A 160 -12.76 -21.75 -1.81
CA VAL A 160 -12.47 -22.11 -0.41
C VAL A 160 -12.97 -21.02 0.54
N ALA A 161 -12.83 -19.75 0.18
CA ALA A 161 -13.30 -18.65 1.01
C ALA A 161 -14.84 -18.59 1.12
N LEU A 162 -15.56 -18.97 0.05
CA LEU A 162 -17.01 -19.10 0.07
C LEU A 162 -17.46 -20.31 0.89
N GLU A 163 -16.83 -21.46 0.70
CA GLU A 163 -17.15 -22.69 1.43
C GLU A 163 -16.95 -22.54 2.95
N GLU A 164 -15.92 -21.79 3.36
CA GLU A 164 -15.59 -21.58 4.77
C GLU A 164 -16.17 -20.26 5.35
N ASP A 165 -16.97 -19.51 4.58
CA ASP A 165 -17.51 -18.16 4.92
C ASP A 165 -16.45 -17.17 5.44
N LYS A 166 -15.23 -17.25 4.89
CA LYS A 166 -14.09 -16.42 5.31
C LYS A 166 -14.06 -15.11 4.52
N LYS A 167 -14.82 -14.10 4.97
CA LYS A 167 -14.90 -12.75 4.35
C LYS A 167 -13.54 -12.11 4.07
N ASN A 168 -12.57 -12.25 4.97
CA ASN A 168 -11.21 -11.72 4.78
C ASN A 168 -10.47 -12.36 3.60
N LEU A 169 -10.72 -13.65 3.32
CA LEU A 169 -10.14 -14.35 2.17
C LEU A 169 -10.82 -13.94 0.87
N LEU A 170 -12.13 -13.69 0.88
CA LEU A 170 -12.85 -13.14 -0.28
C LEU A 170 -12.32 -11.76 -0.68
N GLU A 171 -12.18 -10.85 0.29
CA GLU A 171 -11.59 -9.52 0.03
C GLU A 171 -10.16 -9.62 -0.51
N ARG A 172 -9.38 -10.58 0.01
CA ARG A 172 -8.01 -10.84 -0.46
C ARG A 172 -8.00 -11.38 -1.89
N ALA A 173 -8.89 -12.32 -2.23
CA ALA A 173 -9.01 -12.87 -3.58
C ALA A 173 -9.39 -11.78 -4.59
N ALA A 174 -10.37 -10.93 -4.27
CA ALA A 174 -10.76 -9.79 -5.09
C ALA A 174 -9.58 -8.83 -5.34
N ARG A 175 -8.84 -8.47 -4.27
CA ARG A 175 -7.64 -7.62 -4.38
C ARG A 175 -6.55 -8.25 -5.24
N LEU A 176 -6.33 -9.57 -5.11
CA LEU A 176 -5.36 -10.30 -5.92
C LEU A 176 -5.76 -10.33 -7.40
N ARG A 177 -7.04 -10.51 -7.70
CA ARG A 177 -7.56 -10.46 -9.08
C ARG A 177 -7.29 -9.09 -9.72
N THR A 178 -7.58 -7.99 -9.01
CA THR A 178 -7.26 -6.64 -9.52
C THR A 178 -5.76 -6.42 -9.71
N GLN A 179 -4.92 -6.91 -8.79
CA GLN A 179 -3.46 -6.79 -8.93
C GLN A 179 -2.93 -7.60 -10.12
N GLU A 180 -3.45 -8.80 -10.33
CA GLU A 180 -3.02 -9.65 -11.43
C GLU A 180 -3.43 -9.07 -12.77
N LEU A 181 -4.65 -8.52 -12.89
CA LEU A 181 -5.06 -7.79 -14.09
C LEU A 181 -4.09 -6.63 -14.40
N LYS A 182 -3.78 -5.79 -13.40
CA LYS A 182 -2.83 -4.68 -13.59
C LYS A 182 -1.42 -5.15 -13.99
N ARG A 183 -0.96 -6.28 -13.44
CA ARG A 183 0.35 -6.85 -13.81
C ARG A 183 0.33 -7.38 -15.23
N HIS A 184 -0.73 -8.11 -15.59
CA HIS A 184 -0.90 -8.69 -16.90
C HIS A 184 -0.98 -7.60 -17.97
N THR A 185 -1.83 -6.58 -17.79
CA THR A 185 -1.93 -5.46 -18.74
C THR A 185 -0.60 -4.73 -18.91
N ALA A 186 0.06 -4.35 -17.80
CA ALA A 186 1.34 -3.66 -17.84
C ALA A 186 2.47 -4.52 -18.45
N ARG A 187 2.34 -5.85 -18.45
CA ARG A 187 3.29 -6.76 -19.07
C ARG A 187 3.02 -6.96 -20.55
N MET A 188 1.75 -7.09 -20.93
CA MET A 188 1.31 -7.14 -22.32
C MET A 188 1.65 -5.84 -23.05
N GLU A 189 1.43 -4.68 -22.44
CA GLU A 189 1.83 -3.37 -22.96
C GLU A 189 3.35 -3.29 -23.18
N ARG A 190 4.15 -3.79 -22.24
CA ARG A 190 5.62 -3.83 -22.39
C ARG A 190 6.06 -4.76 -23.52
N ILE A 191 5.44 -5.93 -23.64
CA ILE A 191 5.75 -6.84 -24.75
C ILE A 191 5.38 -6.17 -26.07
N ASN A 192 4.18 -5.59 -26.17
CA ASN A 192 3.74 -4.87 -27.37
C ASN A 192 4.64 -3.67 -27.72
N ALA A 193 5.06 -2.87 -26.74
CA ALA A 193 5.93 -1.72 -26.95
C ALA A 193 7.30 -2.11 -27.51
N VAL A 194 7.89 -3.20 -27.01
CA VAL A 194 9.14 -3.78 -27.53
C VAL A 194 8.99 -4.26 -28.99
N CYS A 195 7.76 -4.53 -29.44
CA CYS A 195 7.47 -5.06 -30.78
C CYS A 195 7.01 -3.99 -31.76
N ALA A 196 6.37 -2.92 -31.28
CA ALA A 196 5.90 -1.81 -32.09
C ALA A 196 7.04 -0.86 -32.49
N ASP A 197 7.93 -0.57 -31.53
CA ASP A 197 9.10 0.28 -31.75
C ASP A 197 10.34 -0.53 -31.38
N GLY A 198 11.28 -0.67 -32.32
CA GLY A 198 12.59 -1.29 -32.06
C GLY A 198 13.48 -0.49 -31.09
N ALA A 199 12.92 0.19 -30.09
CA ALA A 199 13.66 0.95 -29.09
C ALA A 199 13.01 0.80 -27.70
N PRO A 200 13.77 0.44 -26.65
CA PRO A 200 13.28 0.55 -25.29
C PRO A 200 13.30 2.02 -24.88
N THR A 201 12.16 2.70 -24.94
CA THR A 201 11.98 3.96 -24.20
C THR A 201 11.90 3.63 -22.72
N ASN A 202 12.95 4.04 -21.98
CA ASN A 202 12.95 3.98 -20.53
C ASN A 202 11.78 4.84 -20.01
N PRO A 203 10.87 4.30 -19.17
CA PRO A 203 9.83 5.10 -18.52
C PRO A 203 10.38 6.03 -17.43
N ALA A 204 11.70 6.25 -17.36
CA ALA A 204 12.37 7.08 -16.38
C ALA A 204 12.71 8.49 -16.89
N GLU A 205 12.47 8.78 -18.18
CA GLU A 205 12.84 10.06 -18.82
C GLU A 205 11.66 11.01 -19.08
N THR A 206 10.44 10.66 -18.65
CA THR A 206 9.23 11.49 -18.83
C THR A 206 8.75 12.15 -17.53
N ARG A 207 9.65 12.79 -16.78
CA ARG A 207 9.29 13.72 -15.70
C ARG A 207 10.13 14.97 -15.73
#